data_AF-A0A1M5RFD3-F1
#
_entry.id   AF-A0A1M5RFD3-F1
#
_cell.length_a   1.000
_cell.length_b   1.000
_cell.length_c   1.000
_cell.angle_alpha   90.00
_cell.angle_beta   90.00
_cell.angle_gamma   90.00
#
_symmetry.space_group_name_H-M   'P 1'
#
loop_
_entity.id
_entity.type
_entity.pdbx_description
1 polymer ?
#
loop_
_entity_poly.entity_id
_entity_poly.type
_entity_poly.pdbx_seq_one_letter_code
_entity_poly.pdbx_strand_id
1 'polypeptide(L)'
;MTLYDRLYELYAEFDTETLRAYREFVDLFPPLDSRVALDRWDEANSDLADRRERIERAFGDGGSTLAEVGAMADRESSFTALDLHGKYGRAPNALVLDVDETLRSAGDTDNEIPRETLHLLTEFVERGVPLVICTGQTLENVKGFLIQGLGNELVHSGDVSVVYEAGAGVFTPGSGADTKRLLYDDLAEDVRGVVDDVRDGVLREAPERVRRGCHLQGNEFNVTLKPNYETGSDDAEAVIDEAMVHLLDLVGGAAGERLDLDGGPAAARAYYAADDPEIAGAIDRAGATADGDVPDAAATLFDRLEVALYRADAAELAAADLHKAAGVEASLDVLGVDDPFVCVMGDSKSDLRVMEWADESGAGVAAAPEHSSRNVLDHVRATDDLVFAPGAAADVLRTMYAWRCLADLNGSE
;
A
#
# COMPACT_ATOMS: atom_id res chain seq x y z
N MET A 1 -19.55 35.10 5.09
CA MET A 1 -19.68 33.89 5.91
C MET A 1 -18.47 33.05 5.64
N THR A 2 -17.68 32.69 6.65
CA THR A 2 -16.48 31.86 6.46
C THR A 2 -16.90 30.42 6.11
N LEU A 3 -16.02 29.62 5.48
CA LEU A 3 -16.28 28.19 5.24
C LEU A 3 -16.67 27.45 6.53
N TYR A 4 -16.01 27.78 7.64
CA TYR A 4 -16.34 27.26 8.97
C TYR A 4 -17.80 27.53 9.36
N ASP A 5 -18.26 28.78 9.19
CA ASP A 5 -19.65 29.15 9.48
C ASP A 5 -20.63 28.37 8.58
N ARG A 6 -20.30 28.19 7.29
CA ARG A 6 -21.14 27.44 6.35
C ARG A 6 -21.26 25.96 6.73
N LEU A 7 -20.16 25.30 7.09
CA LEU A 7 -20.19 23.91 7.55
C LEU A 7 -20.93 23.77 8.88
N TYR A 8 -20.75 24.72 9.80
CA TYR A 8 -21.49 24.73 11.05
C TYR A 8 -23.01 24.80 10.81
N GLU A 9 -23.45 25.73 9.95
CA GLU A 9 -24.86 25.87 9.57
C GLU A 9 -25.39 24.62 8.85
N LEU A 10 -24.61 24.04 7.93
CA LEU A 10 -24.97 22.80 7.23
C LEU A 10 -25.32 21.67 8.21
N TYR A 11 -24.43 21.37 9.16
CA TYR A 11 -24.63 20.29 10.12
C TYR A 11 -25.60 20.64 11.26
N ALA A 12 -25.87 21.93 11.49
CA ALA A 12 -26.83 22.37 12.51
C ALA A 12 -28.28 22.41 11.99
N GLU A 13 -28.48 22.82 10.74
CA GLU A 13 -29.82 23.07 10.19
C GLU A 13 -30.34 21.92 9.32
N PHE A 14 -29.45 21.10 8.75
CA PHE A 14 -29.83 20.04 7.84
C PHE A 14 -29.58 18.65 8.44
N ASP A 15 -30.53 17.76 8.20
CA ASP A 15 -30.46 16.33 8.51
C ASP A 15 -29.52 15.61 7.53
N THR A 16 -28.22 15.86 7.70
CA THR A 16 -27.14 15.29 6.89
C THR A 16 -26.95 13.80 7.13
N GLU A 17 -27.29 13.29 8.31
CA GLU A 17 -27.23 11.85 8.62
C GLU A 17 -28.17 11.06 7.70
N THR A 18 -29.43 11.48 7.60
CA THR A 18 -30.38 10.85 6.69
C THR A 18 -29.98 11.08 5.22
N LEU A 19 -29.46 12.26 4.87
CA LEU A 19 -28.94 12.53 3.52
C LEU A 19 -27.84 11.52 3.12
N ARG A 20 -26.86 11.27 4.00
CA ARG A 20 -25.81 10.27 3.78
C ARG A 20 -26.39 8.86 3.66
N ALA A 21 -27.33 8.49 4.52
CA ALA A 21 -27.97 7.16 4.45
C ALA A 21 -28.70 6.92 3.13
N TYR A 22 -29.36 7.96 2.58
CA TYR A 22 -29.96 7.86 1.24
C TYR A 22 -28.89 7.73 0.15
N ARG A 23 -27.79 8.49 0.24
CA ARG A 23 -26.67 8.35 -0.71
C ARG A 23 -26.09 6.94 -0.67
N GLU A 24 -25.74 6.44 0.52
CA GLU A 24 -25.20 5.11 0.72
C GLU A 24 -26.13 4.03 0.13
N PHE A 25 -27.44 4.16 0.35
CA PHE A 25 -28.41 3.28 -0.27
C PHE A 25 -28.41 3.38 -1.80
N VAL A 26 -28.42 4.58 -2.36
CA VAL A 26 -28.45 4.78 -3.82
C VAL A 26 -27.18 4.24 -4.48
N ASP A 27 -26.03 4.50 -3.88
CA ASP A 27 -24.70 4.21 -4.41
C ASP A 27 -24.32 2.73 -4.25
N LEU A 28 -24.63 2.12 -3.10
CA LEU A 28 -24.17 0.76 -2.77
C LEU A 28 -25.22 -0.32 -3.04
N PHE A 29 -26.48 0.05 -3.27
CA PHE A 29 -27.53 -0.93 -3.51
C PHE A 29 -27.30 -1.60 -4.88
N PRO A 30 -27.17 -2.94 -4.90
CA PRO A 30 -26.83 -3.63 -6.13
C PRO A 30 -27.96 -3.50 -7.16
N PRO A 31 -27.63 -3.54 -8.46
CA PRO A 31 -28.65 -3.58 -9.50
C PRO A 31 -29.49 -4.86 -9.36
N LEU A 32 -30.73 -4.71 -8.91
CA LEU A 32 -31.70 -5.80 -8.81
C LEU A 32 -32.77 -5.62 -9.89
N ASP A 33 -33.00 -6.66 -10.69
CA ASP A 33 -34.06 -6.67 -11.73
C ASP A 33 -35.49 -6.73 -11.16
N SER A 34 -35.62 -6.74 -9.83
CA SER A 34 -36.92 -6.73 -9.16
C SER A 34 -37.55 -5.35 -9.26
N ARG A 35 -38.75 -5.26 -9.85
CA ARG A 35 -39.53 -4.01 -9.91
C ARG A 35 -39.68 -3.35 -8.54
N VAL A 36 -39.91 -4.13 -7.49
CA VAL A 36 -40.06 -3.59 -6.13
C VAL A 36 -38.75 -2.96 -5.63
N ALA A 37 -37.61 -3.53 -6.00
CA ALA A 37 -36.32 -2.97 -5.61
C ALA A 37 -36.01 -1.69 -6.40
N LEU A 38 -36.32 -1.68 -7.70
CA LEU A 38 -36.20 -0.49 -8.55
C LEU A 38 -37.09 0.66 -8.06
N ASP A 39 -38.36 0.38 -7.74
CA ASP A 39 -39.29 1.40 -7.22
C ASP A 39 -38.74 2.02 -5.92
N ARG A 40 -38.15 1.21 -5.03
CA ARG A 40 -37.53 1.70 -3.79
C ARG A 40 -36.25 2.50 -4.03
N TRP A 41 -35.45 2.10 -5.00
CA TRP A 41 -34.26 2.84 -5.41
C TRP A 41 -34.63 4.18 -6.03
N ASP A 42 -35.63 4.24 -6.90
CA ASP A 42 -36.13 5.48 -7.51
C ASP A 42 -36.70 6.44 -6.46
N GLU A 43 -37.45 5.92 -5.49
CA GLU A 43 -37.93 6.70 -4.32
C GLU A 43 -36.75 7.29 -3.54
N ALA A 44 -35.76 6.47 -3.17
CA ALA A 44 -34.59 6.90 -2.42
C ALA A 44 -33.73 7.92 -3.19
N ASN A 45 -33.55 7.72 -4.48
CA ASN A 45 -32.80 8.64 -5.34
C ASN A 45 -33.51 10.00 -5.49
N SER A 46 -34.84 9.99 -5.57
CA SER A 46 -35.64 11.23 -5.57
C SER A 46 -35.54 11.97 -4.24
N ASP A 47 -35.64 11.26 -3.12
CA ASP A 47 -35.49 11.83 -1.78
C ASP A 47 -34.08 12.42 -1.55
N LEU A 48 -33.05 11.75 -2.06
CA LEU A 48 -31.66 12.22 -2.05
C LEU A 48 -31.54 13.55 -2.82
N ALA A 49 -32.06 13.59 -4.05
CA ALA A 49 -32.02 14.77 -4.91
C ALA A 49 -32.74 15.97 -4.27
N ASP A 50 -33.94 15.77 -3.73
CA ASP A 50 -34.73 16.82 -3.08
C ASP A 50 -34.00 17.42 -1.86
N ARG A 51 -33.33 16.56 -1.08
CA ARG A 51 -32.55 17.00 0.09
C ARG A 51 -31.29 17.78 -0.32
N ARG A 52 -30.58 17.34 -1.36
CA ARG A 52 -29.45 18.08 -1.94
C ARG A 52 -29.88 19.46 -2.45
N GLU A 53 -30.96 19.52 -3.22
CA GLU A 53 -31.46 20.78 -3.79
C GLU A 53 -31.88 21.80 -2.71
N ARG A 54 -32.38 21.32 -1.55
CA ARG A 54 -32.65 22.19 -0.39
C ARG A 54 -31.39 22.85 0.17
N ILE A 55 -30.29 22.09 0.29
CA ILE A 55 -29.01 22.62 0.75
C ILE A 55 -28.47 23.62 -0.28
N GLU A 56 -28.48 23.23 -1.56
CA GLU A 56 -28.05 24.08 -2.67
C GLU A 56 -28.76 25.45 -2.66
N ARG A 57 -30.09 25.44 -2.53
CA ARG A 57 -30.90 26.67 -2.48
C ARG A 57 -30.62 27.52 -1.24
N ALA A 58 -30.28 26.91 -0.10
CA ALA A 58 -30.03 27.63 1.14
C ALA A 58 -28.68 28.36 1.13
N PHE A 59 -27.64 27.73 0.58
CA PHE A 59 -26.29 28.27 0.59
C PHE A 59 -25.92 29.07 -0.68
N GLY A 60 -26.74 29.02 -1.74
CA GLY A 60 -26.51 29.78 -2.96
C GLY A 60 -25.18 29.41 -3.63
N ASP A 61 -24.29 30.40 -3.80
CA ASP A 61 -22.96 30.18 -4.38
C ASP A 61 -22.13 29.24 -3.48
N GLY A 62 -21.78 28.05 -4.02
CA GLY A 62 -21.10 26.98 -3.27
C GLY A 62 -22.05 25.99 -2.57
N GLY A 63 -23.37 26.15 -2.73
CA GLY A 63 -24.35 25.23 -2.16
C GLY A 63 -24.28 23.82 -2.71
N SER A 64 -23.90 23.63 -3.98
CA SER A 64 -23.70 22.31 -4.59
C SER A 64 -22.56 21.55 -3.92
N THR A 65 -21.44 22.22 -3.66
CA THR A 65 -20.31 21.64 -2.92
C THR A 65 -20.71 21.29 -1.50
N LEU A 66 -21.45 22.15 -0.80
CA LEU A 66 -21.89 21.86 0.58
C LEU A 66 -22.90 20.72 0.63
N ALA A 67 -23.79 20.61 -0.35
CA ALA A 67 -24.69 19.46 -0.49
C ALA A 67 -23.90 18.16 -0.73
N GLU A 68 -22.85 18.21 -1.54
CA GLU A 68 -21.95 17.09 -1.78
C GLU A 68 -21.19 16.68 -0.50
N VAL A 69 -20.60 17.64 0.22
CA VAL A 69 -19.91 17.40 1.50
C VAL A 69 -20.87 16.79 2.53
N GLY A 70 -22.06 17.36 2.69
CA GLY A 70 -23.06 16.85 3.63
C GLY A 70 -23.61 15.47 3.28
N ALA A 71 -23.60 15.11 1.99
CA ALA A 71 -23.99 13.78 1.50
C ALA A 71 -22.85 12.75 1.58
N MET A 72 -21.59 13.19 1.70
CA MET A 72 -20.43 12.30 1.75
C MET A 72 -19.93 12.06 3.17
N ALA A 73 -19.68 13.14 3.90
CA ALA A 73 -18.93 13.14 5.14
C ALA A 73 -19.82 13.54 6.32
N ASP A 74 -19.51 12.99 7.48
CA ASP A 74 -20.12 13.46 8.72
C ASP A 74 -19.50 14.78 9.19
N ARG A 75 -20.03 15.27 10.31
CA ARG A 75 -19.60 16.54 10.87
C ARG A 75 -18.11 16.50 11.22
N GLU A 76 -17.68 15.46 11.92
CA GLU A 76 -16.29 15.32 12.37
C GLU A 76 -15.33 15.29 11.17
N SER A 77 -15.56 14.38 10.22
CA SER A 77 -14.78 14.24 8.99
C SER A 77 -14.70 15.55 8.20
N SER A 78 -15.80 16.31 8.13
CA SER A 78 -15.82 17.58 7.39
C SER A 78 -15.08 18.72 8.08
N PHE A 79 -15.07 18.76 9.41
CA PHE A 79 -14.26 19.72 10.15
C PHE A 79 -12.78 19.34 10.10
N THR A 80 -12.45 18.04 10.20
CA THR A 80 -11.08 17.56 9.96
C THR A 80 -10.61 17.92 8.55
N ALA A 81 -11.43 17.70 7.53
CA ALA A 81 -11.16 18.12 6.16
C ALA A 81 -10.91 19.64 6.02
N LEU A 82 -11.70 20.47 6.73
CA LEU A 82 -11.50 21.91 6.74
C LEU A 82 -10.18 22.31 7.42
N ASP A 83 -9.82 21.67 8.53
CA ASP A 83 -8.58 21.92 9.26
C ASP A 83 -7.35 21.54 8.42
N LEU A 84 -7.40 20.39 7.75
CA LEU A 84 -6.38 19.94 6.79
C LEU A 84 -6.24 20.93 5.63
N HIS A 85 -7.36 21.38 5.06
CA HIS A 85 -7.35 22.41 4.02
C HIS A 85 -6.72 23.71 4.50
N GLY A 86 -7.04 24.14 5.72
CA GLY A 86 -6.42 25.31 6.34
C GLY A 86 -4.92 25.16 6.58
N LYS A 87 -4.47 23.95 6.95
CA LYS A 87 -3.06 23.63 7.23
C LYS A 87 -2.21 23.61 5.95
N TYR A 88 -2.69 22.95 4.89
CA TYR A 88 -1.89 22.67 3.70
C TYR A 88 -2.23 23.55 2.49
N GLY A 89 -3.42 24.15 2.42
CA GLY A 89 -3.83 25.04 1.33
C GLY A 89 -4.03 24.35 -0.03
N ARG A 90 -3.97 23.02 -0.08
CA ARG A 90 -4.20 22.15 -1.24
C ARG A 90 -4.87 20.86 -0.77
N ALA A 91 -5.48 20.10 -1.68
CA ALA A 91 -6.08 18.80 -1.39
C ALA A 91 -5.28 17.66 -2.05
N PRO A 92 -5.45 16.41 -1.60
CA PRO A 92 -4.82 15.27 -2.23
C PRO A 92 -5.19 15.14 -3.71
N ASN A 93 -4.17 14.96 -4.55
CA ASN A 93 -4.29 14.76 -6.00
C ASN A 93 -3.96 13.33 -6.44
N ALA A 94 -3.59 12.45 -5.53
CA ALA A 94 -3.51 11.00 -5.73
C ALA A 94 -3.69 10.27 -4.38
N LEU A 95 -4.08 9.00 -4.43
CA LEU A 95 -4.18 8.13 -3.24
C LEU A 95 -3.13 7.03 -3.31
N VAL A 96 -2.44 6.78 -2.20
CA VAL A 96 -1.44 5.72 -2.05
C VAL A 96 -1.91 4.77 -0.96
N LEU A 97 -2.27 3.54 -1.32
CA LEU A 97 -3.07 2.68 -0.47
C LEU A 97 -2.43 1.30 -0.34
N ASP A 98 -2.08 0.90 0.88
CA ASP A 98 -1.86 -0.50 1.18
C ASP A 98 -3.20 -1.26 1.22
N VAL A 99 -3.18 -2.57 0.98
CA VAL A 99 -4.39 -3.40 0.91
C VAL A 99 -4.62 -4.17 2.20
N ASP A 100 -3.63 -4.98 2.60
CA ASP A 100 -3.76 -5.97 3.66
C ASP A 100 -3.68 -5.27 5.01
N GLU A 101 -4.58 -5.59 5.95
CA GLU A 101 -4.69 -4.91 7.25
C GLU A 101 -4.94 -3.38 7.16
N THR A 102 -5.07 -2.79 5.96
CA THR A 102 -5.35 -1.37 5.73
C THR A 102 -6.73 -1.12 5.12
N LEU A 103 -6.93 -1.48 3.84
CA LEU A 103 -8.24 -1.36 3.18
C LEU A 103 -9.18 -2.52 3.56
N ARG A 104 -8.60 -3.66 3.97
CA ARG A 104 -9.28 -4.83 4.51
C ARG A 104 -8.60 -5.27 5.80
N SER A 105 -9.27 -6.08 6.60
CA SER A 105 -8.66 -6.77 7.75
C SER A 105 -9.17 -8.20 7.84
N ALA A 106 -8.34 -9.10 8.35
CA ALA A 106 -8.74 -10.48 8.59
C ALA A 106 -9.84 -10.61 9.65
N GLY A 107 -9.85 -9.72 10.64
CA GLY A 107 -10.79 -9.75 11.76
C GLY A 107 -12.15 -9.16 11.41
N ASP A 108 -12.17 -7.91 10.96
CA ASP A 108 -13.41 -7.12 10.87
C ASP A 108 -14.06 -7.16 9.49
N THR A 109 -13.30 -7.50 8.44
CA THR A 109 -13.83 -7.52 7.06
C THR A 109 -13.69 -8.88 6.36
N ASP A 110 -13.33 -9.95 7.08
CA ASP A 110 -13.13 -11.30 6.54
C ASP A 110 -12.19 -11.33 5.32
N ASN A 111 -11.14 -10.48 5.35
CA ASN A 111 -10.19 -10.27 4.25
C ASN A 111 -10.80 -9.76 2.93
N GLU A 112 -11.99 -9.17 2.97
CA GLU A 112 -12.59 -8.46 1.84
C GLU A 112 -12.49 -6.95 2.02
N ILE A 113 -12.29 -6.18 0.95
CA ILE A 113 -12.44 -4.71 1.03
C ILE A 113 -13.95 -4.41 1.12
N PRO A 114 -14.40 -3.62 2.10
CA PRO A 114 -15.80 -3.21 2.19
C PRO A 114 -16.28 -2.54 0.89
N ARG A 115 -17.53 -2.81 0.49
CA ARG A 115 -18.13 -2.25 -0.74
C ARG A 115 -18.11 -0.73 -0.76
N GLU A 116 -18.34 -0.13 0.41
CA GLU A 116 -18.28 1.32 0.58
C GLU A 116 -16.91 1.89 0.23
N THR A 117 -15.83 1.25 0.72
CA THR A 117 -14.46 1.63 0.38
C THR A 117 -14.23 1.52 -1.13
N LEU A 118 -14.64 0.42 -1.76
CA LEU A 118 -14.50 0.23 -3.22
C LEU A 118 -15.24 1.31 -4.03
N HIS A 119 -16.45 1.68 -3.58
CA HIS A 119 -17.23 2.76 -4.18
C HIS A 119 -16.50 4.11 -4.08
N LEU A 120 -15.97 4.45 -2.91
CA LEU A 120 -15.21 5.68 -2.70
C LEU A 120 -13.96 5.74 -3.60
N LEU A 121 -13.24 4.63 -3.75
CA LEU A 121 -12.09 4.56 -4.65
C LEU A 121 -12.47 4.81 -6.11
N THR A 122 -13.62 4.29 -6.54
CA THR A 122 -14.18 4.54 -7.88
C THR A 122 -14.49 6.03 -8.07
N GLU A 123 -15.17 6.64 -7.10
CA GLU A 123 -15.50 8.07 -7.08
C GLU A 123 -14.26 8.99 -7.15
N PHE A 124 -13.14 8.60 -6.53
CA PHE A 124 -11.88 9.34 -6.66
C PHE A 124 -11.33 9.31 -8.08
N VAL A 125 -11.30 8.14 -8.72
CA VAL A 125 -10.84 7.97 -10.11
C VAL A 125 -11.74 8.73 -11.08
N GLU A 126 -13.06 8.65 -10.92
CA GLU A 126 -14.02 9.41 -11.75
C GLU A 126 -13.83 10.93 -11.64
N ARG A 127 -13.27 11.39 -10.51
CA ARG A 127 -12.90 12.80 -10.28
C ARG A 127 -11.48 13.14 -10.73
N GLY A 128 -10.76 12.22 -11.36
CA GLY A 128 -9.39 12.40 -11.83
C GLY A 128 -8.34 12.37 -10.72
N VAL A 129 -8.60 11.64 -9.63
CA VAL A 129 -7.62 11.35 -8.58
C VAL A 129 -7.15 9.90 -8.77
N PRO A 130 -5.95 9.66 -9.30
CA PRO A 130 -5.46 8.31 -9.53
C PRO A 130 -5.14 7.57 -8.24
N LEU A 131 -5.13 6.25 -8.34
CA LEU A 131 -4.86 5.33 -7.23
C LEU A 131 -3.52 4.63 -7.44
N VAL A 132 -2.70 4.57 -6.39
CA VAL A 132 -1.47 3.78 -6.31
C VAL A 132 -1.67 2.72 -5.24
N ILE A 133 -1.89 1.48 -5.65
CA ILE A 133 -2.07 0.34 -4.75
C ILE A 133 -0.71 -0.24 -4.41
N CYS A 134 -0.34 -0.25 -3.14
CA CYS A 134 0.91 -0.81 -2.64
C CYS A 134 0.66 -2.18 -2.02
N THR A 135 1.56 -3.13 -2.26
CA THR A 135 1.43 -4.48 -1.70
C THR A 135 2.75 -5.24 -1.73
N GLY A 136 2.94 -6.12 -0.75
CA GLY A 136 4.02 -7.10 -0.74
C GLY A 136 3.78 -8.30 -1.67
N GLN A 137 2.57 -8.44 -2.23
CA GLN A 137 2.19 -9.58 -3.05
C GLN A 137 2.69 -9.45 -4.50
N THR A 138 2.67 -10.57 -5.23
CA THR A 138 2.99 -10.60 -6.66
C THR A 138 1.90 -9.91 -7.50
N LEU A 139 2.29 -9.42 -8.67
CA LEU A 139 1.38 -8.72 -9.58
C LEU A 139 0.15 -9.56 -9.95
N GLU A 140 0.31 -10.87 -10.20
CA GLU A 140 -0.80 -11.72 -10.65
C GLU A 140 -1.86 -11.94 -9.55
N ASN A 141 -1.43 -12.03 -8.29
CA ASN A 141 -2.37 -12.09 -7.16
C ASN A 141 -3.17 -10.80 -7.04
N VAL A 142 -2.49 -9.66 -7.15
CA VAL A 142 -3.08 -8.33 -6.94
C VAL A 142 -3.98 -7.94 -8.10
N LYS A 143 -3.63 -8.26 -9.34
CA LYS A 143 -4.50 -8.06 -10.51
C LYS A 143 -5.84 -8.75 -10.36
N GLY A 144 -5.82 -10.03 -9.97
CA GLY A 144 -7.05 -10.81 -9.78
C GLY A 144 -7.96 -10.16 -8.74
N PHE A 145 -7.36 -9.73 -7.63
CA PHE A 145 -8.04 -9.02 -6.55
C PHE A 145 -8.61 -7.66 -6.98
N LEU A 146 -7.81 -6.81 -7.64
CA LEU A 146 -8.26 -5.49 -8.09
C LEU A 146 -9.37 -5.57 -9.13
N ILE A 147 -9.30 -6.52 -10.07
CA ILE A 147 -10.36 -6.73 -11.05
C ILE A 147 -11.66 -7.20 -10.38
N GLN A 148 -11.56 -8.03 -9.34
CA GLN A 148 -12.72 -8.48 -8.57
C GLN A 148 -13.32 -7.38 -7.69
N GLY A 149 -12.50 -6.52 -7.09
CA GLY A 149 -12.94 -5.44 -6.21
C GLY A 149 -13.38 -4.17 -6.95
N LEU A 150 -12.49 -3.60 -7.76
CA LEU A 150 -12.69 -2.32 -8.44
C LEU A 150 -13.32 -2.45 -9.84
N GLY A 151 -13.38 -3.67 -10.36
CA GLY A 151 -13.90 -3.93 -11.69
C GLY A 151 -12.85 -3.74 -12.80
N ASN A 152 -13.07 -4.45 -13.91
CA ASN A 152 -12.10 -4.50 -15.00
C ASN A 152 -11.90 -3.16 -15.71
N GLU A 153 -12.96 -2.35 -15.84
CA GLU A 153 -12.90 -1.05 -16.52
C GLU A 153 -12.03 -0.06 -15.76
N LEU A 154 -12.22 0.05 -14.43
CA LEU A 154 -11.43 0.94 -13.59
C LEU A 154 -9.96 0.55 -13.58
N VAL A 155 -9.66 -0.75 -13.43
CA VAL A 155 -8.27 -1.24 -13.41
C VAL A 155 -7.54 -0.93 -14.72
N HIS A 156 -8.24 -0.92 -15.85
CA HIS A 156 -7.65 -0.64 -17.18
C HIS A 156 -7.86 0.80 -17.66
N SER A 157 -8.26 1.71 -16.78
CA SER A 157 -8.56 3.11 -17.10
C SER A 157 -7.32 3.93 -17.49
N GLY A 158 -6.14 3.58 -16.96
CA GLY A 158 -4.97 4.45 -16.97
C GLY A 158 -4.75 5.20 -15.66
N ASP A 159 -5.74 5.20 -14.76
CA ASP A 159 -5.73 5.99 -13.51
C ASP A 159 -5.41 5.13 -12.27
N VAL A 160 -5.07 3.86 -12.46
CA VAL A 160 -4.71 2.93 -11.39
C VAL A 160 -3.33 2.37 -11.65
N SER A 161 -2.44 2.51 -10.67
CA SER A 161 -1.11 1.91 -10.66
C SER A 161 -0.97 0.93 -9.50
N VAL A 162 -0.15 -0.10 -9.67
CA VAL A 162 0.13 -1.12 -8.67
C VAL A 162 1.64 -1.20 -8.43
N VAL A 163 2.04 -0.94 -7.19
CA VAL A 163 3.38 -1.18 -6.67
C VAL A 163 3.38 -2.54 -5.99
N TYR A 164 4.00 -3.53 -6.63
CA TYR A 164 3.98 -4.93 -6.18
C TYR A 164 5.36 -5.39 -5.70
N GLU A 165 5.40 -6.52 -4.98
CA GLU A 165 6.62 -7.06 -4.36
C GLU A 165 7.36 -5.98 -3.55
N ALA A 166 6.61 -5.26 -2.70
CA ALA A 166 7.12 -4.24 -1.79
C ALA A 166 7.90 -3.08 -2.45
N GLY A 167 7.67 -2.82 -3.74
CA GLY A 167 8.34 -1.74 -4.48
C GLY A 167 9.28 -2.21 -5.57
N ALA A 168 9.34 -3.50 -5.87
CA ALA A 168 10.24 -4.04 -6.89
C ALA A 168 9.74 -3.82 -8.33
N GLY A 169 8.43 -3.64 -8.52
CA GLY A 169 7.86 -3.32 -9.82
C GLY A 169 6.63 -2.43 -9.75
N VAL A 170 6.39 -1.74 -10.86
CA VAL A 170 5.24 -0.88 -11.06
C VAL A 170 4.45 -1.37 -12.27
N PHE A 171 3.13 -1.50 -12.11
CA PHE A 171 2.21 -1.87 -13.16
C PHE A 171 1.07 -0.87 -13.25
N THR A 172 0.99 -0.15 -14.37
CA THR A 172 -0.02 0.87 -14.64
C THR A 172 -0.71 0.54 -15.97
N PRO A 173 -1.83 -0.22 -15.96
CA PRO A 173 -2.58 -0.55 -17.16
C PRO A 173 -2.91 0.67 -18.02
N GLY A 174 -2.81 0.52 -19.35
CA GLY A 174 -3.19 1.59 -20.29
C GLY A 174 -2.05 2.56 -20.63
N SER A 175 -0.91 2.48 -19.95
CA SER A 175 0.23 3.41 -20.11
C SER A 175 1.21 3.03 -21.24
N GLY A 176 0.77 2.25 -22.23
CA GLY A 176 1.60 1.89 -23.38
C GLY A 176 2.88 1.15 -23.00
N ALA A 177 4.04 1.66 -23.41
CA ALA A 177 5.35 1.04 -23.09
C ALA A 177 5.68 1.11 -21.59
N ASP A 178 5.11 2.07 -20.87
CA ASP A 178 5.27 2.26 -19.43
C ASP A 178 4.28 1.43 -18.60
N THR A 179 3.45 0.58 -19.25
CA THR A 179 2.47 -0.26 -18.55
C THR A 179 3.11 -1.12 -17.46
N LYS A 180 4.36 -1.55 -17.69
CA LYS A 180 5.14 -2.30 -16.72
C LYS A 180 6.52 -1.67 -16.64
N ARG A 181 6.84 -1.03 -15.51
CA ARG A 181 8.18 -0.55 -15.21
C ARG A 181 8.86 -1.51 -14.25
N LEU A 182 9.97 -2.08 -14.72
CA LEU A 182 10.81 -2.97 -13.94
C LEU A 182 11.84 -2.08 -13.23
N LEU A 183 11.57 -1.71 -11.97
CA LEU A 183 12.52 -0.90 -11.20
C LEU A 183 13.85 -1.63 -10.95
N TYR A 184 13.80 -2.96 -11.06
CA TYR A 184 14.97 -3.81 -11.15
C TYR A 184 15.98 -3.36 -12.22
N ASP A 185 15.54 -2.85 -13.38
CA ASP A 185 16.45 -2.47 -14.48
C ASP A 185 17.33 -1.26 -14.15
N ASP A 186 16.90 -0.43 -13.19
CA ASP A 186 17.61 0.76 -12.73
C ASP A 186 18.62 0.46 -11.62
N LEU A 187 18.60 -0.76 -11.07
CA LEU A 187 19.57 -1.19 -10.08
C LEU A 187 21.00 -1.24 -10.64
N ALA A 188 21.98 -1.05 -9.75
CA ALA A 188 23.38 -1.20 -10.11
C ALA A 188 23.67 -2.64 -10.60
N GLU A 189 24.58 -2.75 -11.58
CA GLU A 189 24.97 -4.04 -12.18
C GLU A 189 25.43 -5.06 -11.13
N ASP A 190 26.15 -4.62 -10.10
CA ASP A 190 26.62 -5.48 -9.03
C ASP A 190 25.46 -6.08 -8.22
N VAL A 191 24.42 -5.29 -7.91
CA VAL A 191 23.24 -5.73 -7.16
C VAL A 191 22.40 -6.69 -7.99
N ARG A 192 22.06 -6.30 -9.23
CA ARG A 192 21.32 -7.17 -10.16
C ARG A 192 22.02 -8.49 -10.37
N GLY A 193 23.33 -8.43 -10.61
CA GLY A 193 24.12 -9.62 -10.84
C GLY A 193 24.06 -10.59 -9.66
N VAL A 194 24.14 -10.12 -8.42
CA VAL A 194 23.99 -11.00 -7.24
C VAL A 194 22.61 -11.65 -7.22
N VAL A 195 21.55 -10.89 -7.43
CA VAL A 195 20.18 -11.43 -7.42
C VAL A 195 19.97 -12.45 -8.55
N ASP A 196 20.47 -12.18 -9.76
CA ASP A 196 20.40 -13.08 -10.91
C ASP A 196 21.15 -14.41 -10.63
N ASP A 197 22.38 -14.34 -10.12
CA ASP A 197 23.18 -15.53 -9.81
C ASP A 197 22.55 -16.36 -8.69
N VAL A 198 22.01 -15.69 -7.65
CA VAL A 198 21.27 -16.36 -6.59
C VAL A 198 20.04 -17.04 -7.17
N ARG A 199 19.24 -16.37 -8.00
CA ARG A 199 18.04 -16.94 -8.63
C ARG A 199 18.36 -18.18 -9.47
N ASP A 200 19.45 -18.16 -10.22
CA ASP A 200 19.91 -19.31 -11.02
C ASP A 200 20.48 -20.46 -10.19
N GLY A 201 21.08 -20.15 -9.03
CA GLY A 201 21.70 -21.10 -8.11
C GLY A 201 20.73 -21.71 -7.10
N VAL A 202 19.71 -20.97 -6.67
CA VAL A 202 18.97 -21.23 -5.43
C VAL A 202 18.38 -22.63 -5.33
N LEU A 203 17.75 -23.17 -6.38
CA LEU A 203 17.27 -24.55 -6.38
C LEU A 203 18.27 -25.55 -6.96
N ARG A 204 19.12 -25.10 -7.90
CA ARG A 204 20.08 -25.94 -8.61
C ARG A 204 21.17 -26.47 -7.66
N GLU A 205 21.61 -25.62 -6.75
CA GLU A 205 22.71 -25.85 -5.82
C GLU A 205 22.22 -26.18 -4.40
N ALA A 206 20.91 -26.05 -4.15
CA ALA A 206 20.30 -26.33 -2.85
C ALA A 206 20.67 -27.73 -2.31
N PRO A 207 20.97 -27.84 -0.99
CA PRO A 207 21.02 -29.11 -0.28
C PRO A 207 19.77 -29.97 -0.52
N GLU A 208 19.89 -31.30 -0.39
CA GLU A 208 18.79 -32.23 -0.72
C GLU A 208 17.51 -31.92 0.08
N ARG A 209 17.65 -31.51 1.35
CA ARG A 209 16.51 -31.17 2.20
C ARG A 209 15.81 -29.90 1.74
N VAL A 210 16.55 -28.83 1.47
CA VAL A 210 16.00 -27.58 0.92
C VAL A 210 15.37 -27.83 -0.45
N ARG A 211 16.05 -28.54 -1.34
CA ARG A 211 15.57 -28.80 -2.71
C ARG A 211 14.26 -29.58 -2.77
N ARG A 212 13.98 -30.46 -1.80
CA ARG A 212 12.73 -31.21 -1.72
C ARG A 212 11.71 -30.59 -0.78
N GLY A 213 12.19 -29.93 0.26
CA GLY A 213 11.39 -29.37 1.36
C GLY A 213 11.01 -27.92 1.16
N CYS A 214 11.50 -27.26 0.11
CA CYS A 214 11.12 -25.90 -0.27
C CYS A 214 10.66 -25.81 -1.73
N HIS A 215 10.01 -24.71 -2.06
CA HIS A 215 9.76 -24.24 -3.41
C HIS A 215 10.13 -22.76 -3.52
N LEU A 216 10.35 -22.30 -4.76
CA LEU A 216 10.45 -20.86 -5.02
C LEU A 216 9.06 -20.26 -5.14
N GLN A 217 8.82 -19.19 -4.40
CA GLN A 217 7.65 -18.34 -4.62
C GLN A 217 7.76 -17.69 -6.01
N GLY A 218 6.63 -17.53 -6.69
CA GLY A 218 6.55 -16.95 -8.03
C GLY A 218 6.78 -15.44 -8.09
N ASN A 219 7.78 -14.95 -7.36
CA ASN A 219 8.17 -13.54 -7.34
C ASN A 219 9.01 -13.21 -8.58
N GLU A 220 8.76 -12.06 -9.18
CA GLU A 220 9.46 -11.60 -10.36
C GLU A 220 10.85 -11.06 -10.03
N PHE A 221 11.02 -10.42 -8.88
CA PHE A 221 12.27 -9.74 -8.51
C PHE A 221 12.95 -10.36 -7.29
N ASN A 222 12.18 -10.66 -6.24
CA ASN A 222 12.73 -11.25 -5.02
C ASN A 222 12.95 -12.75 -5.19
N VAL A 223 13.96 -13.30 -4.49
CA VAL A 223 14.19 -14.74 -4.42
C VAL A 223 13.73 -15.24 -3.05
N THR A 224 12.59 -15.93 -3.03
CA THR A 224 11.96 -16.37 -1.77
C THR A 224 11.79 -17.89 -1.77
N LEU A 225 12.45 -18.54 -0.81
CA LEU A 225 12.28 -19.96 -0.52
C LEU A 225 11.20 -20.14 0.55
N LYS A 226 10.13 -20.86 0.19
CA LYS A 226 9.00 -21.22 1.06
C LYS A 226 9.04 -22.72 1.38
N PRO A 227 8.73 -23.18 2.60
CA PRO A 227 8.69 -24.59 2.94
C PRO A 227 7.49 -25.27 2.30
N ASN A 228 7.63 -26.56 1.97
CA ASN A 228 6.55 -27.46 1.57
C ASN A 228 5.91 -28.13 2.79
N TYR A 229 5.85 -27.40 3.90
CA TYR A 229 5.31 -27.82 5.19
C TYR A 229 4.30 -26.79 5.67
N GLU A 230 3.48 -27.14 6.66
CA GLU A 230 2.57 -26.19 7.29
C GLU A 230 3.37 -25.05 7.93
N THR A 231 3.05 -23.81 7.58
CA THR A 231 3.70 -22.61 8.13
C THR A 231 3.64 -22.63 9.65
N GLY A 232 4.78 -22.35 10.29
CA GLY A 232 4.89 -22.39 11.76
C GLY A 232 5.16 -23.77 12.37
N SER A 233 5.24 -24.84 11.57
CA SER A 233 5.61 -26.17 12.07
C SER A 233 7.13 -26.31 12.32
N ASP A 234 7.51 -27.22 13.21
CA ASP A 234 8.92 -27.52 13.50
C ASP A 234 9.70 -27.97 12.24
N ASP A 235 9.03 -28.70 11.34
CA ASP A 235 9.63 -29.13 10.07
C ASP A 235 9.85 -27.95 9.12
N ALA A 236 8.91 -27.00 9.07
CA ALA A 236 9.04 -25.76 8.32
C ALA A 236 10.19 -24.91 8.85
N GLU A 237 10.29 -24.75 10.18
CA GLU A 237 11.39 -24.04 10.82
C GLU A 237 12.74 -24.65 10.44
N ALA A 238 12.87 -25.96 10.64
CA ALA A 238 14.14 -26.62 10.45
C ALA A 238 14.59 -26.67 8.97
N VAL A 239 13.69 -26.67 7.99
CA VAL A 239 14.07 -26.56 6.57
C VAL A 239 14.38 -25.11 6.17
N ILE A 240 13.70 -24.12 6.75
CA ILE A 240 13.95 -22.71 6.47
C ILE A 240 15.26 -22.23 7.09
N ASP A 241 15.65 -22.73 8.26
CA ASP A 241 16.97 -22.47 8.84
C ASP A 241 18.10 -22.93 7.90
N GLU A 242 17.98 -24.12 7.30
CA GLU A 242 18.94 -24.64 6.32
C GLU A 242 18.89 -23.86 4.99
N ALA A 243 17.69 -23.47 4.56
CA ALA A 243 17.50 -22.63 3.39
C ALA A 243 18.13 -21.24 3.55
N MET A 244 18.07 -20.67 4.76
CA MET A 244 18.67 -19.37 5.09
C MET A 244 20.19 -19.43 4.97
N VAL A 245 20.85 -20.45 5.52
CA VAL A 245 22.30 -20.64 5.36
C VAL A 245 22.67 -20.79 3.88
N HIS A 246 21.91 -21.60 3.14
CA HIS A 246 22.13 -21.79 1.69
C HIS A 246 21.98 -20.49 0.91
N LEU A 247 20.95 -19.69 1.21
CA LEU A 247 20.73 -18.38 0.57
C LEU A 247 21.89 -17.42 0.86
N LEU A 248 22.33 -17.33 2.11
CA LEU A 248 23.48 -16.49 2.52
C LEU A 248 24.78 -16.95 1.84
N ASP A 249 24.98 -18.25 1.67
CA ASP A 249 26.14 -18.79 0.97
C ASP A 249 26.14 -18.42 -0.52
N LEU A 250 24.97 -18.42 -1.18
CA LEU A 250 24.84 -17.97 -2.57
C LEU A 250 25.05 -16.46 -2.70
N VAL A 251 24.45 -15.66 -1.83
CA VAL A 251 24.63 -14.20 -1.79
C VAL A 251 26.10 -13.86 -1.61
N GLY A 252 26.75 -14.48 -0.62
CA GLY A 252 28.16 -14.28 -0.35
C GLY A 252 29.06 -14.79 -1.48
N GLY A 253 28.73 -15.92 -2.11
CA GLY A 253 29.46 -16.45 -3.26
C GLY A 253 29.41 -15.49 -4.45
N ALA A 254 28.22 -15.04 -4.83
CA ALA A 254 28.01 -14.11 -5.94
C ALA A 254 28.66 -12.74 -5.69
N ALA A 255 28.62 -12.24 -4.45
CA ALA A 255 29.33 -11.03 -4.05
C ALA A 255 30.86 -11.23 -4.08
N GLY A 256 31.34 -12.38 -3.61
CA GLY A 256 32.76 -12.72 -3.61
C GLY A 256 33.37 -12.77 -5.01
N GLU A 257 32.66 -13.36 -5.97
CA GLU A 257 33.09 -13.40 -7.37
C GLU A 257 33.18 -12.00 -7.99
N ARG A 258 32.24 -11.11 -7.69
CA ARG A 258 32.20 -9.73 -8.22
C ARG A 258 33.27 -8.83 -7.62
N LEU A 259 33.54 -9.02 -6.33
CA LEU A 259 34.47 -8.19 -5.58
C LEU A 259 35.89 -8.79 -5.53
N ASP A 260 36.12 -9.94 -6.16
CA ASP A 260 37.36 -10.73 -6.10
C ASP A 260 37.79 -11.00 -4.64
N LEU A 261 36.82 -11.41 -3.80
CA LEU A 261 36.99 -11.67 -2.38
C LEU A 261 36.96 -13.17 -2.07
N ASP A 262 38.01 -13.63 -1.39
CA ASP A 262 38.02 -14.94 -0.76
C ASP A 262 37.06 -14.96 0.45
N GLY A 263 36.25 -16.02 0.58
CA GLY A 263 35.41 -16.23 1.75
C GLY A 263 34.09 -15.45 1.79
N GLY A 264 33.60 -14.96 0.64
CA GLY A 264 32.32 -14.27 0.52
C GLY A 264 31.13 -14.89 1.28
N PRO A 265 30.90 -16.22 1.23
CA PRO A 265 29.87 -16.90 2.03
C PRO A 265 29.99 -16.66 3.55
N ALA A 266 31.21 -16.67 4.11
CA ALA A 266 31.42 -16.39 5.52
C ALA A 266 31.19 -14.90 5.85
N ALA A 267 31.57 -14.00 4.96
CA ALA A 267 31.31 -12.57 5.10
C ALA A 267 29.81 -12.25 5.11
N ALA A 268 29.02 -12.85 4.20
CA ALA A 268 27.57 -12.68 4.16
C ALA A 268 26.90 -13.18 5.46
N ARG A 269 27.24 -14.39 5.92
CA ARG A 269 26.70 -14.92 7.19
C ARG A 269 27.05 -14.02 8.37
N ALA A 270 28.29 -13.55 8.47
CA ALA A 270 28.72 -12.67 9.56
C ALA A 270 28.01 -11.31 9.54
N TYR A 271 27.85 -10.74 8.34
CA TYR A 271 27.18 -9.47 8.15
C TYR A 271 25.70 -9.52 8.57
N TYR A 272 24.91 -10.42 7.98
CA TYR A 272 23.47 -10.49 8.26
C TYR A 272 23.15 -11.03 9.65
N ALA A 273 24.00 -11.89 10.23
CA ALA A 273 23.84 -12.33 11.63
C ALA A 273 24.14 -11.21 12.65
N ALA A 274 25.01 -10.26 12.31
CA ALA A 274 25.30 -9.12 13.17
C ALA A 274 24.12 -8.13 13.21
N ASP A 275 23.39 -8.01 12.10
CA ASP A 275 22.22 -7.13 11.98
C ASP A 275 20.94 -7.76 12.54
N ASP A 276 20.72 -9.05 12.29
CA ASP A 276 19.51 -9.77 12.70
C ASP A 276 19.78 -10.99 13.62
N PRO A 277 19.40 -10.93 14.91
CA PRO A 277 19.52 -12.05 15.84
C PRO A 277 18.74 -13.30 15.45
N GLU A 278 17.65 -13.19 14.68
CA GLU A 278 16.89 -14.35 14.21
C GLU A 278 17.68 -15.10 13.13
N ILE A 279 18.30 -14.37 12.20
CA ILE A 279 19.23 -14.93 11.20
C ILE A 279 20.41 -15.60 11.91
N ALA A 280 21.01 -14.94 12.91
CA ALA A 280 22.08 -15.54 13.71
C ALA A 280 21.65 -16.86 14.37
N GLY A 281 20.43 -16.91 14.91
CA GLY A 281 19.85 -18.11 15.48
C GLY A 281 19.60 -19.22 14.45
N ALA A 282 19.15 -18.89 13.25
CA ALA A 282 18.95 -19.85 12.16
C ALA A 282 20.26 -20.50 11.72
N ILE A 283 21.32 -19.69 11.60
CA ILE A 283 22.68 -20.17 11.26
C ILE A 283 23.17 -21.19 12.30
N ASP A 284 23.02 -20.89 13.59
CA ASP A 284 23.42 -21.80 14.68
C ASP A 284 22.61 -23.11 14.67
N ARG A 285 21.28 -23.02 14.51
CA ARG A 285 20.40 -24.20 14.45
C ARG A 285 20.68 -25.09 13.23
N ALA A 286 21.07 -24.51 12.11
CA ALA A 286 21.50 -25.22 10.92
C ALA A 286 22.94 -25.80 11.04
N GLY A 287 23.66 -25.50 12.12
CA GLY A 287 25.02 -26.00 12.38
C GLY A 287 26.10 -25.31 11.56
N ALA A 288 25.84 -24.10 11.06
CA ALA A 288 26.80 -23.25 10.36
C ALA A 288 27.43 -22.23 11.32
N THR A 289 28.43 -21.48 10.84
CA THR A 289 29.10 -20.43 11.61
C THR A 289 28.80 -19.05 11.04
N ALA A 290 28.47 -18.12 11.93
CA ALA A 290 28.37 -16.69 11.65
C ALA A 290 29.70 -15.95 11.88
N ASP A 291 30.79 -16.66 12.20
CA ASP A 291 32.09 -16.03 12.37
C ASP A 291 32.74 -15.79 11.01
N GLY A 292 33.11 -14.54 10.75
CA GLY A 292 33.75 -14.13 9.51
C GLY A 292 34.26 -12.70 9.58
N ASP A 293 35.26 -12.39 8.78
CA ASP A 293 35.62 -10.99 8.51
C ASP A 293 34.70 -10.45 7.43
N VAL A 294 34.25 -9.20 7.56
CA VAL A 294 33.40 -8.54 6.58
C VAL A 294 34.19 -7.38 5.99
N PRO A 295 34.83 -7.57 4.82
CA PRO A 295 35.52 -6.49 4.14
C PRO A 295 34.56 -5.33 3.84
N ASP A 296 35.04 -4.08 3.97
CA ASP A 296 34.23 -2.87 3.75
C ASP A 296 33.50 -2.86 2.39
N ALA A 297 34.15 -3.39 1.35
CA ALA A 297 33.55 -3.50 0.01
C ALA A 297 32.37 -4.49 -0.02
N ALA A 298 32.45 -5.60 0.72
CA ALA A 298 31.35 -6.55 0.85
C ALA A 298 30.22 -5.96 1.68
N ALA A 299 30.53 -5.30 2.81
CA ALA A 299 29.54 -4.59 3.62
C ALA A 299 28.75 -3.58 2.79
N THR A 300 29.44 -2.76 1.97
CA THR A 300 28.81 -1.77 1.10
C THR A 300 27.85 -2.39 0.07
N LEU A 301 28.17 -3.59 -0.44
CA LEU A 301 27.28 -4.31 -1.35
C LEU A 301 26.11 -4.95 -0.60
N PHE A 302 26.35 -5.53 0.57
CA PHE A 302 25.32 -6.13 1.41
C PHE A 302 24.35 -5.09 1.99
N ASP A 303 24.78 -3.84 2.22
CA ASP A 303 23.91 -2.70 2.54
C ASP A 303 22.80 -2.48 1.50
N ARG A 304 23.03 -2.93 0.26
CA ARG A 304 22.09 -2.78 -0.87
C ARG A 304 21.26 -4.03 -1.15
N LEU A 305 21.48 -5.09 -0.38
CA LEU A 305 20.80 -6.37 -0.49
C LEU A 305 20.09 -6.67 0.83
N GLU A 306 18.79 -6.83 0.77
CA GLU A 306 17.98 -7.16 1.95
C GLU A 306 17.80 -8.68 2.01
N VAL A 307 18.23 -9.29 3.11
CA VAL A 307 17.98 -10.69 3.40
C VAL A 307 17.06 -10.76 4.61
N ALA A 308 15.90 -11.40 4.44
CA ALA A 308 14.88 -11.50 5.48
C ALA A 308 14.61 -12.96 5.85
N LEU A 309 14.48 -13.22 7.15
CA LEU A 309 14.02 -14.48 7.70
C LEU A 309 12.61 -14.31 8.25
N TYR A 310 11.66 -15.04 7.68
CA TYR A 310 10.35 -15.25 8.28
C TYR A 310 10.35 -16.64 8.91
N ARG A 311 10.52 -16.70 10.24
CA ARG A 311 10.71 -17.95 10.96
C ARG A 311 9.61 -18.97 10.63
N ALA A 312 10.01 -20.17 10.24
CA ALA A 312 9.12 -21.26 9.83
C ALA A 312 8.17 -20.93 8.66
N ASP A 313 8.50 -19.91 7.88
CA ASP A 313 7.71 -19.46 6.73
C ASP A 313 8.56 -19.17 5.50
N ALA A 314 9.62 -18.37 5.56
CA ALA A 314 10.39 -18.02 4.37
C ALA A 314 11.84 -17.59 4.65
N ALA A 315 12.69 -17.81 3.65
CA ALA A 315 13.99 -17.16 3.50
C ALA A 315 13.96 -16.33 2.21
N GLU A 316 14.22 -15.02 2.31
CA GLU A 316 14.07 -14.09 1.18
C GLU A 316 15.32 -13.26 0.94
N LEU A 317 15.64 -13.05 -0.35
CA LEU A 317 16.56 -12.04 -0.84
C LEU A 317 15.82 -11.02 -1.71
N ALA A 318 15.99 -9.75 -1.41
CA ALA A 318 15.51 -8.60 -2.18
C ALA A 318 16.65 -7.56 -2.36
N ALA A 319 16.46 -6.61 -3.26
CA ALA A 319 17.33 -5.44 -3.35
C ALA A 319 16.79 -4.35 -2.42
N ALA A 320 17.61 -3.83 -1.50
CA ALA A 320 17.19 -2.82 -0.52
C ALA A 320 16.82 -1.47 -1.16
N ASP A 321 17.36 -1.23 -2.36
CA ASP A 321 17.04 -0.07 -3.20
C ASP A 321 15.62 -0.17 -3.80
N LEU A 322 15.00 -1.36 -3.80
CA LEU A 322 13.63 -1.58 -4.26
C LEU A 322 12.67 -1.56 -3.06
N HIS A 323 12.04 -0.41 -2.83
CA HIS A 323 11.13 -0.21 -1.72
C HIS A 323 9.86 0.54 -2.13
N LYS A 324 8.78 0.39 -1.35
CA LYS A 324 7.44 0.94 -1.67
C LYS A 324 7.50 2.42 -2.07
N ALA A 325 8.27 3.26 -1.37
CA ALA A 325 8.37 4.68 -1.70
C ALA A 325 8.91 4.94 -3.12
N ALA A 326 9.97 4.24 -3.56
CA ALA A 326 10.48 4.37 -4.92
C ALA A 326 9.46 3.87 -5.96
N GLY A 327 8.73 2.81 -5.64
CA GLY A 327 7.61 2.33 -6.44
C GLY A 327 6.46 3.33 -6.58
N VAL A 328 6.14 4.03 -5.49
CA VAL A 328 5.12 5.09 -5.47
C VAL A 328 5.56 6.28 -6.32
N GLU A 329 6.79 6.75 -6.17
CA GLU A 329 7.35 7.82 -7.00
C GLU A 329 7.30 7.47 -8.50
N ALA A 330 7.74 6.26 -8.87
CA ALA A 330 7.69 5.78 -10.24
C ALA A 330 6.24 5.63 -10.74
N SER A 331 5.30 5.23 -9.89
CA SER A 331 3.87 5.16 -10.24
C SER A 331 3.28 6.54 -10.51
N LEU A 332 3.58 7.52 -9.66
CA LEU A 332 3.08 8.88 -9.80
C LEU A 332 3.61 9.54 -11.08
N ASP A 333 4.86 9.28 -11.46
CA ASP A 333 5.44 9.71 -12.74
C ASP A 333 4.69 9.12 -13.94
N VAL A 334 4.42 7.80 -13.94
CA VAL A 334 3.65 7.14 -15.02
C VAL A 334 2.22 7.69 -15.10
N LEU A 335 1.59 7.95 -13.95
CA LEU A 335 0.26 8.52 -13.84
C LEU A 335 0.21 10.02 -14.21
N GLY A 336 1.36 10.67 -14.45
CA GLY A 336 1.43 12.07 -14.83
C GLY A 336 1.14 13.05 -13.70
N VAL A 337 1.50 12.71 -12.46
CA VAL A 337 1.32 13.56 -11.27
C VAL A 337 2.60 14.39 -11.01
N ASP A 338 2.72 15.54 -11.69
CA ASP A 338 3.93 16.39 -11.72
C ASP A 338 4.27 17.13 -10.39
N ASP A 339 3.33 17.22 -9.46
CA ASP A 339 3.50 17.83 -8.12
C ASP A 339 2.60 17.09 -7.11
N PRO A 340 3.05 15.91 -6.64
CA PRO A 340 2.19 15.03 -5.84
C PRO A 340 1.90 15.62 -4.47
N PHE A 341 0.62 15.55 -4.09
CA PHE A 341 0.17 15.67 -2.72
C PHE A 341 -0.76 14.50 -2.45
N VAL A 342 -0.28 13.48 -1.76
CA VAL A 342 -0.93 12.19 -1.63
C VAL A 342 -1.60 12.01 -0.27
N CYS A 343 -2.64 11.17 -0.21
CA CYS A 343 -3.03 10.53 1.05
C CYS A 343 -2.44 9.12 1.06
N VAL A 344 -1.55 8.85 2.01
CA VAL A 344 -0.92 7.54 2.22
C VAL A 344 -1.67 6.80 3.32
N MET A 345 -2.19 5.60 3.02
CA MET A 345 -2.84 4.72 3.99
C MET A 345 -2.06 3.41 4.11
N GLY A 346 -1.68 3.01 5.33
CA GLY A 346 -0.95 1.77 5.57
C GLY A 346 -0.79 1.42 7.05
N ASP A 347 -0.39 0.17 7.35
CA ASP A 347 -0.29 -0.35 8.73
C ASP A 347 1.14 -0.79 9.13
N SER A 348 2.00 -1.04 8.13
CA SER A 348 3.27 -1.74 8.32
C SER A 348 4.51 -0.85 8.25
N LYS A 349 5.67 -1.41 8.60
CA LYS A 349 6.98 -0.73 8.47
C LYS A 349 7.27 -0.31 7.01
N SER A 350 6.81 -1.11 6.04
CA SER A 350 7.03 -0.80 4.62
C SER A 350 6.24 0.44 4.18
N ASP A 351 5.07 0.67 4.79
CA ASP A 351 4.22 1.83 4.53
C ASP A 351 4.71 3.07 5.27
N LEU A 352 5.28 2.90 6.47
CA LEU A 352 5.93 3.98 7.21
C LEU A 352 6.96 4.71 6.35
N ARG A 353 7.77 3.99 5.56
CA ARG A 353 8.76 4.61 4.66
C ARG A 353 8.11 5.50 3.58
N VAL A 354 6.90 5.16 3.13
CA VAL A 354 6.13 5.98 2.19
C VAL A 354 5.53 7.19 2.90
N MET A 355 5.05 7.02 4.13
CA MET A 355 4.53 8.11 4.96
C MET A 355 5.62 9.13 5.29
N GLU A 356 6.80 8.67 5.70
CA GLU A 356 7.97 9.50 5.95
C GLU A 356 8.41 10.26 4.69
N TRP A 357 8.46 9.59 3.54
CA TRP A 357 8.73 10.26 2.26
C TRP A 357 7.73 11.38 1.96
N ALA A 358 6.43 11.13 2.17
CA ALA A 358 5.37 12.11 1.93
C ALA A 358 5.49 13.31 2.88
N ASP A 359 5.78 13.09 4.16
CA ASP A 359 5.97 14.16 5.16
C ASP A 359 7.25 14.97 4.89
N GLU A 360 8.40 14.30 4.72
CA GLU A 360 9.70 14.95 4.49
C GLU A 360 9.72 15.78 3.20
N SER A 361 9.01 15.32 2.17
CA SER A 361 8.89 16.02 0.89
C SER A 361 7.79 17.08 0.88
N GLY A 362 6.98 17.19 1.95
CA GLY A 362 5.78 18.03 1.97
C GLY A 362 4.74 17.62 0.91
N ALA A 363 4.74 16.34 0.55
CA ALA A 363 4.03 15.74 -0.56
C ALA A 363 2.82 14.91 -0.12
N GLY A 364 2.32 15.04 1.11
CA GLY A 364 1.07 14.37 1.49
C GLY A 364 0.72 14.36 2.97
N VAL A 365 -0.30 13.57 3.28
CA VAL A 365 -0.75 13.23 4.64
C VAL A 365 -0.77 11.72 4.81
N ALA A 366 -0.59 11.26 6.04
CA ALA A 366 -0.57 9.84 6.38
C ALA A 366 -1.77 9.47 7.26
N ALA A 367 -2.35 8.29 7.02
CA ALA A 367 -3.40 7.71 7.83
C ALA A 367 -3.13 6.22 8.08
N ALA A 368 -3.56 5.71 9.24
CA ALA A 368 -3.28 4.34 9.62
C ALA A 368 -4.40 3.73 10.48
N PRO A 369 -4.66 2.42 10.37
CA PRO A 369 -5.61 1.74 11.24
C PRO A 369 -5.09 1.64 12.67
N GLU A 370 -5.97 1.59 13.67
CA GLU A 370 -5.62 1.56 15.10
C GLU A 370 -4.71 0.40 15.52
N HIS A 371 -4.72 -0.71 14.78
CA HIS A 371 -3.93 -1.91 15.07
C HIS A 371 -2.55 -1.92 14.39
N SER A 372 -2.20 -0.83 13.68
CA SER A 372 -0.91 -0.67 13.01
C SER A 372 0.27 -0.82 13.97
N SER A 373 1.45 -1.07 13.39
CA SER A 373 2.68 -1.09 14.16
C SER A 373 2.88 0.21 14.95
N ARG A 374 3.52 0.12 16.13
CA ARG A 374 3.69 1.28 17.01
C ARG A 374 4.37 2.47 16.33
N ASN A 375 5.39 2.21 15.51
CA ASN A 375 6.10 3.28 14.81
C ASN A 375 5.21 4.01 13.80
N VAL A 376 4.33 3.27 13.11
CA VAL A 376 3.31 3.86 12.21
C VAL A 376 2.35 4.75 12.99
N LEU A 377 1.80 4.26 14.10
CA LEU A 377 0.89 5.05 14.94
C LEU A 377 1.58 6.29 15.54
N ASP A 378 2.83 6.15 15.99
CA ASP A 378 3.61 7.27 16.54
C ASP A 378 3.85 8.34 15.47
N HIS A 379 4.11 7.95 14.22
CA HIS A 379 4.25 8.88 13.09
C HIS A 379 2.92 9.58 12.76
N VAL A 380 1.83 8.84 12.52
CA VAL A 380 0.53 9.40 12.13
C VAL A 380 -0.03 10.35 13.21
N ARG A 381 0.13 10.00 14.49
CA ARG A 381 -0.28 10.88 15.61
C ARG A 381 0.54 12.15 15.74
N ALA A 382 1.79 12.13 15.28
CA ALA A 382 2.66 13.30 15.32
C ALA A 382 2.37 14.30 14.20
N THR A 383 1.72 13.87 13.11
CA THR A 383 1.43 14.69 11.92
C THR A 383 0.01 15.24 11.92
N ASP A 384 -0.97 14.43 11.51
CA ASP A 384 -2.37 14.84 11.28
C ASP A 384 -3.39 14.03 12.10
N ASP A 385 -2.93 13.02 12.85
CA ASP A 385 -3.75 12.17 13.73
C ASP A 385 -4.91 11.46 13.01
N LEU A 386 -4.71 11.08 11.74
CA LEU A 386 -5.67 10.34 10.92
C LEU A 386 -5.63 8.84 11.23
N VAL A 387 -6.10 8.49 12.42
CA VAL A 387 -6.22 7.09 12.86
C VAL A 387 -7.66 6.60 12.71
N PHE A 388 -7.86 5.39 12.18
CA PHE A 388 -9.19 4.82 11.93
C PHE A 388 -9.33 3.38 12.44
N ALA A 389 -10.57 2.96 12.70
CA ALA A 389 -10.85 1.60 13.16
C ALA A 389 -10.54 0.56 12.06
N PRO A 390 -10.15 -0.69 12.39
CA PRO A 390 -9.94 -1.71 11.38
C PRO A 390 -11.21 -1.92 10.53
N GLY A 391 -11.04 -1.99 9.21
CA GLY A 391 -12.15 -2.08 8.26
C GLY A 391 -12.90 -0.76 7.98
N ALA A 392 -12.53 0.35 8.65
CA ALA A 392 -13.18 1.66 8.50
C ALA A 392 -12.40 2.63 7.61
N ALA A 393 -11.64 2.12 6.62
CA ALA A 393 -10.87 2.95 5.68
C ALA A 393 -11.72 4.01 4.96
N ALA A 394 -13.02 3.74 4.78
CA ALA A 394 -13.99 4.67 4.22
C ALA A 394 -14.07 6.01 4.96
N ASP A 395 -13.81 6.05 6.28
CA ASP A 395 -13.90 7.28 7.07
C ASP A 395 -12.81 8.29 6.68
N VAL A 396 -11.59 7.81 6.48
CA VAL A 396 -10.48 8.62 5.95
C VAL A 396 -10.78 9.05 4.51
N LEU A 397 -11.25 8.14 3.66
CA LEU A 397 -11.57 8.45 2.27
C LEU A 397 -12.68 9.51 2.14
N ARG A 398 -13.71 9.48 2.98
CA ARG A 398 -14.75 10.52 3.08
C ARG A 398 -14.17 11.87 3.49
N THR A 399 -13.25 11.86 4.46
CA THR A 399 -12.53 13.07 4.89
C THR A 399 -11.74 13.66 3.72
N MET A 400 -10.97 12.83 3.00
CA MET A 400 -10.21 13.28 1.81
C MET A 400 -11.13 13.79 0.70
N TYR A 401 -12.28 13.17 0.49
CA TYR A 401 -13.26 13.59 -0.52
C TYR A 401 -13.87 14.95 -0.16
N ALA A 402 -14.28 15.12 1.10
CA ALA A 402 -14.78 16.39 1.62
C ALA A 402 -13.72 17.49 1.50
N TRP A 403 -12.46 17.19 1.85
CA TRP A 403 -11.34 18.12 1.72
C TRP A 403 -11.19 18.60 0.27
N ARG A 404 -11.19 17.68 -0.70
CA ARG A 404 -11.13 18.04 -2.12
C ARG A 404 -12.30 18.95 -2.54
N CYS A 405 -13.52 18.62 -2.13
CA CYS A 405 -14.69 19.45 -2.40
C CYS A 405 -14.52 20.88 -1.83
N LEU A 406 -14.01 21.01 -0.61
CA LEU A 406 -13.77 22.30 0.03
C LEU A 406 -12.64 23.10 -0.66
N ALA A 407 -11.62 22.41 -1.17
CA ALA A 407 -10.55 23.03 -1.94
C ALA A 407 -11.06 23.61 -3.27
N ASP A 408 -11.92 22.88 -3.99
CA ASP A 408 -12.53 23.32 -5.24
C ASP A 408 -13.41 24.58 -5.06
N LEU A 409 -14.06 24.71 -3.90
CA LEU A 409 -14.89 25.88 -3.57
C LEU A 409 -14.06 27.14 -3.31
N ASN A 410 -12.90 27.02 -2.67
CA ASN A 410 -11.98 28.15 -2.46
C ASN A 410 -11.23 28.54 -3.75
N GLY A 411 -11.01 27.61 -4.68
CA GLY A 411 -10.38 27.92 -5.98
C GLY A 411 -11.30 28.68 -6.96
N SER A 412 -12.58 28.81 -6.62
CA SER A 412 -13.63 29.43 -7.46
C SER A 412 -14.03 30.85 -7.00
N GLU A 413 -13.51 31.33 -5.86
CA GLU A 413 -13.57 32.74 -5.41
C GLU A 413 -12.30 33.50 -5.83
#